data_AF-A0A131Z5D2-F1
#
_entry.id   AF-A0A131Z5D2-F1
#
_cell.length_a   1.000
_cell.length_b   1.000
_cell.length_c   1.000
_cell.angle_alpha   90.00
_cell.angle_beta   90.00
_cell.angle_gamma   90.00
#
_symmetry.space_group_name_H-M   'P 1'
#
loop_
_entity.id
_entity.type
_entity.pdbx_description
1 polymer ?
#
loop_
_entity_poly.entity_id
_entity_poly.type
_entity_poly.pdbx_seq_one_letter_code
_entity_poly.pdbx_strand_id
1 'polypeptide(L)'
;MSETEGSISSSLQSKYLQKFDGITLSKCGSDDSDDDDDEPSTLGFVIDSKPRMEPETVEAPRKTREKVKLASELNPGINLDDTYVASRDAAYKSAQKVRELVLESSADSLLKGSVLTPGFEKKDCVPPYSESLRRIKLRRKEERSKTKGPGWFGLPAPEMTDELKHDLEVLRMRHVLDPKRFYKKNDLKDLPKYFQVGTVMDSPADFYHARVPKKDRKQTMVEELLADAEFRRFNKKKYSEAMARQQRGVSKKALKHMKRLKKRKK
;
A
#
# COMPACT_ATOMS: atom_id res chain seq x y z
N MET A 1 -26.66 -21.09 9.69
CA MET A 1 -25.41 -20.75 10.38
C MET A 1 -24.30 -21.59 9.76
N SER A 2 -23.58 -21.01 8.80
CA SER A 2 -22.39 -21.60 8.17
C SER A 2 -21.86 -20.57 7.18
N GLU A 3 -20.97 -19.70 7.66
CA GLU A 3 -20.17 -18.83 6.80
C GLU A 3 -19.00 -19.65 6.27
N THR A 4 -18.96 -19.84 4.96
CA THR A 4 -17.82 -20.42 4.25
C THR A 4 -16.93 -19.28 3.77
N GLU A 5 -15.75 -19.16 4.37
CA GLU A 5 -14.70 -18.22 3.98
C GLU A 5 -14.17 -18.56 2.57
N GLY A 6 -14.38 -17.63 1.63
CA GLY A 6 -13.85 -17.71 0.27
C GLY A 6 -12.41 -17.23 0.21
N SER A 7 -11.53 -18.13 -0.24
CA SER A 7 -10.15 -17.88 -0.65
C SER A 7 -10.02 -16.72 -1.63
N ILE A 8 -9.26 -15.69 -1.29
CA ILE A 8 -8.93 -14.56 -2.18
C ILE A 8 -7.66 -14.92 -2.95
N SER A 9 -7.84 -15.52 -4.12
CA SER A 9 -6.79 -15.67 -5.13
C SER A 9 -6.51 -14.31 -5.78
N SER A 10 -5.38 -13.68 -5.44
CA SER A 10 -4.90 -12.44 -6.04
C SER A 10 -4.27 -12.66 -7.42
N SER A 11 -5.10 -12.84 -8.44
CA SER A 11 -4.64 -12.75 -9.84
C SER A 11 -4.64 -11.29 -10.29
N LEU A 12 -3.56 -10.56 -9.99
CA LEU A 12 -3.26 -9.27 -10.61
C LEU A 12 -2.26 -9.48 -11.74
N GLN A 13 -2.74 -10.00 -12.87
CA GLN A 13 -2.03 -9.86 -14.13
C GLN A 13 -2.31 -8.46 -14.70
N SER A 14 -1.32 -7.56 -14.57
CA SER A 14 -1.34 -6.27 -15.25
C SER A 14 -1.12 -6.48 -16.75
N LYS A 15 -2.00 -5.91 -17.58
CA LYS A 15 -1.94 -5.96 -19.05
C LYS A 15 -0.77 -5.18 -19.67
N TYR A 16 0.11 -4.62 -18.84
CA TYR A 16 1.23 -3.77 -19.27
C TYR A 16 2.55 -4.54 -19.46
N LEU A 17 2.55 -5.87 -19.28
CA LEU A 17 3.74 -6.73 -19.38
C LEU A 17 3.76 -7.67 -20.59
N GLN A 18 2.84 -7.53 -21.56
CA GLN A 18 2.79 -8.39 -22.75
C GLN A 18 3.60 -7.87 -23.96
N LYS A 19 4.45 -6.84 -23.79
CA LYS A 19 5.25 -6.28 -24.89
C LYS A 19 6.67 -5.91 -24.45
N PHE A 20 7.39 -6.86 -23.87
CA PHE A 20 8.83 -6.72 -23.62
C PHE A 20 9.56 -8.06 -23.83
N ASP A 21 9.34 -8.67 -25.00
CA ASP A 21 10.27 -9.68 -25.52
C ASP A 21 11.25 -8.96 -26.45
N GLY A 22 12.45 -8.67 -25.95
CA GLY A 22 13.55 -8.17 -26.78
C GLY A 22 14.37 -7.04 -26.16
N ILE A 23 14.98 -7.27 -25.00
CA ILE A 23 16.20 -6.54 -24.62
C ILE A 23 17.19 -7.56 -24.06
N THR A 24 18.14 -7.96 -24.90
CA THR A 24 19.28 -8.80 -24.54
C THR A 24 20.22 -8.04 -23.62
N LEU A 25 20.61 -8.71 -22.54
CA LEU A 25 21.55 -8.26 -21.52
C LEU A 25 22.95 -8.06 -22.12
N SER A 26 23.41 -6.80 -22.24
CA SER A 26 24.82 -6.51 -22.46
C SER A 26 25.56 -6.42 -21.12
N LYS A 27 26.81 -6.84 -21.18
CA LYS A 27 27.72 -7.18 -20.09
C LYS A 27 28.07 -5.97 -19.21
N CYS A 28 28.11 -6.22 -17.90
CA CYS A 28 28.69 -5.34 -16.89
C CYS A 28 30.18 -5.10 -17.15
N GLY A 29 30.56 -3.83 -17.31
CA GLY A 29 31.92 -3.33 -17.16
C GLY A 29 31.92 -2.34 -16.00
N SER A 30 32.84 -2.56 -15.07
CA SER A 30 33.31 -1.57 -14.11
C SER A 30 33.84 -0.34 -14.86
N ASP A 31 33.65 0.86 -14.32
CA ASP A 31 34.77 1.66 -13.83
C ASP A 31 34.26 2.94 -13.14
N ASP A 32 34.92 3.18 -12.02
CA ASP A 32 34.84 4.29 -11.09
C ASP A 32 35.79 5.38 -11.62
N SER A 33 35.33 6.61 -11.83
CA SER A 33 36.23 7.78 -11.86
C SER A 33 35.46 9.11 -11.81
N ASP A 34 35.74 9.88 -10.77
CA ASP A 34 35.50 11.32 -10.62
C ASP A 34 36.41 12.13 -11.56
N ASP A 35 35.90 13.23 -12.14
CA ASP A 35 36.48 14.61 -12.16
C ASP A 35 35.94 15.51 -13.32
N ASP A 36 35.37 16.65 -12.89
CA ASP A 36 35.48 18.06 -13.33
C ASP A 36 35.30 18.59 -14.78
N ASP A 37 34.56 19.72 -14.79
CA ASP A 37 34.65 20.95 -15.59
C ASP A 37 34.08 21.09 -17.04
N ASP A 38 33.03 21.92 -17.09
CA ASP A 38 32.83 23.13 -17.90
C ASP A 38 32.53 23.15 -19.43
N GLU A 39 31.53 24.00 -19.70
CA GLU A 39 31.10 24.69 -20.92
C GLU A 39 30.11 24.03 -21.93
N PRO A 40 29.03 24.76 -22.30
CA PRO A 40 27.93 24.24 -23.10
C PRO A 40 28.21 24.38 -24.59
N SER A 41 28.36 23.25 -25.28
CA SER A 41 28.31 23.23 -26.73
C SER A 41 26.88 23.50 -27.23
N THR A 42 26.70 24.68 -27.80
CA THR A 42 25.53 25.13 -28.56
C THR A 42 25.39 24.29 -29.84
N LEU A 43 24.84 23.09 -29.70
CA LEU A 43 24.32 22.34 -30.83
C LEU A 43 23.03 23.00 -31.32
N GLY A 44 23.11 23.62 -32.49
CA GLY A 44 21.98 24.19 -33.21
C GLY A 44 20.94 23.12 -33.50
N PHE A 45 19.91 23.06 -32.66
CA PHE A 45 18.71 22.28 -32.93
C PHE A 45 17.86 23.08 -33.93
N VAL A 46 17.99 22.72 -35.21
CA VAL A 46 17.01 23.12 -36.23
C VAL A 46 15.70 22.45 -35.83
N ILE A 47 14.78 23.23 -35.25
CA ILE A 47 13.41 22.79 -35.00
C ILE A 47 12.75 22.69 -36.37
N ASP A 48 12.81 21.49 -36.92
CA ASP A 48 12.11 21.17 -38.14
C ASP A 48 10.62 21.40 -37.90
N SER A 49 10.03 22.19 -38.79
CA SER A 49 8.68 22.68 -38.65
C SER A 49 7.70 21.52 -38.79
N LYS A 50 7.16 21.04 -37.65
CA LYS A 50 6.00 20.13 -37.56
C LYS A 50 6.06 18.92 -38.51
N PRO A 51 6.51 17.73 -38.05
CA PRO A 51 6.09 16.52 -38.74
C PRO A 51 4.57 16.42 -38.60
N ARG A 52 3.86 16.68 -39.70
CA ARG A 52 2.46 16.33 -39.88
C ARG A 52 2.40 14.80 -39.88
N MET A 53 2.42 14.21 -38.69
CA MET A 53 2.06 12.82 -38.47
C MET A 53 0.56 12.71 -38.68
N GLU A 54 0.15 12.60 -39.94
CA GLU A 54 -1.14 12.02 -40.24
C GLU A 54 -1.08 10.56 -39.75
N PRO A 55 -1.99 10.13 -38.87
CA PRO A 55 -2.11 8.72 -38.60
C PRO A 55 -2.64 8.08 -39.88
N GLU A 56 -1.83 7.27 -40.56
CA GLU A 56 -2.36 6.21 -41.43
C GLU A 56 -3.15 5.25 -40.54
N THR A 57 -4.40 5.63 -40.28
CA THR A 57 -5.43 4.70 -39.88
C THR A 57 -5.76 3.92 -41.13
N VAL A 58 -5.27 2.69 -41.21
CA VAL A 58 -5.91 1.67 -42.03
C VAL A 58 -7.27 1.39 -41.39
N GLU A 59 -8.22 2.29 -41.64
CA GLU A 59 -9.62 2.04 -41.38
C GLU A 59 -10.04 0.94 -42.34
N ALA A 60 -10.20 -0.29 -41.82
CA ALA A 60 -10.95 -1.31 -42.53
C ALA A 60 -12.31 -0.67 -42.89
N PRO A 61 -12.69 -0.62 -44.18
CA PRO A 61 -13.90 0.08 -44.58
C PRO A 61 -15.08 -0.59 -43.89
N ARG A 62 -15.71 0.13 -42.95
CA ARG A 62 -17.04 -0.19 -42.49
C ARG A 62 -17.92 -0.10 -43.72
N LYS A 63 -18.35 -1.24 -44.24
CA LYS A 63 -19.34 -1.31 -45.31
C LYS A 63 -20.58 -0.56 -44.84
N THR A 64 -20.71 0.71 -45.22
CA THR A 64 -22.02 1.32 -45.38
C THR A 64 -22.70 0.50 -46.45
N ARG A 65 -23.62 -0.38 -46.04
CA ARG A 65 -24.54 -1.00 -46.98
C ARG A 65 -25.37 0.15 -47.55
N GLU A 66 -24.94 0.71 -48.65
CA GLU A 66 -25.83 1.46 -49.53
C GLU A 66 -26.98 0.52 -49.83
N LYS A 67 -28.15 0.83 -49.27
CA LYS A 67 -29.36 0.11 -49.62
C LYS A 67 -29.60 0.43 -51.09
N VAL A 68 -29.40 -0.56 -51.94
CA VAL A 68 -29.69 -0.48 -53.36
C VAL A 68 -31.13 0.02 -53.51
N LYS A 69 -31.31 1.25 -53.99
CA LYS A 69 -32.61 1.76 -54.41
C LYS A 69 -32.86 1.24 -55.82
N LEU A 70 -33.95 0.49 -55.98
CA LEU A 70 -34.38 0.03 -57.30
C LEU A 70 -34.91 1.23 -58.09
N ALA A 71 -34.63 1.28 -59.39
CA ALA A 71 -35.03 2.39 -60.26
C ALA A 71 -36.56 2.48 -60.47
N SER A 72 -37.31 1.47 -60.04
CA SER A 72 -38.77 1.45 -60.03
C SER A 72 -39.26 0.85 -58.71
N GLU A 73 -40.15 1.57 -58.04
CA GLU A 73 -40.96 1.04 -56.95
C GLU A 73 -42.32 0.64 -57.55
N LEU A 74 -42.66 -0.64 -57.42
CA LEU A 74 -44.00 -1.11 -57.76
C LEU A 74 -44.96 -0.55 -56.70
N ASN A 75 -45.84 0.36 -57.10
CA ASN A 75 -46.94 0.79 -56.25
C ASN A 75 -48.11 -0.18 -56.50
N PRO A 76 -48.41 -1.12 -55.58
CA PRO A 76 -49.39 -2.16 -55.81
C PRO A 76 -50.84 -1.64 -55.84
N GLY A 77 -51.07 -0.35 -55.57
CA GLY A 77 -52.39 0.28 -55.64
C GLY A 77 -53.39 -0.22 -54.58
N ILE A 78 -52.90 -0.99 -53.60
CA ILE A 78 -53.70 -1.56 -52.51
C ILE A 78 -53.12 -1.03 -51.20
N ASN A 79 -53.94 -0.37 -50.38
CA ASN A 79 -53.58 0.01 -49.03
C ASN A 79 -53.60 -1.24 -48.15
N LEU A 80 -52.44 -1.63 -47.61
CA LEU A 80 -52.29 -2.87 -46.82
C LEU A 80 -53.17 -2.84 -45.56
N ASP A 81 -53.49 -1.67 -45.04
CA ASP A 81 -54.34 -1.46 -43.86
C ASP A 81 -55.83 -1.81 -44.13
N ASP A 82 -56.27 -1.73 -45.40
CA ASP A 82 -57.63 -2.10 -45.84
C ASP A 82 -57.73 -3.56 -46.30
N THR A 83 -56.62 -4.30 -46.30
CA THR A 83 -56.62 -5.73 -46.58
C THR A 83 -56.84 -6.51 -45.29
N TYR A 84 -57.49 -7.67 -45.38
CA TYR A 84 -57.74 -8.55 -44.22
C TYR A 84 -56.45 -9.11 -43.58
N VAL A 85 -55.27 -8.74 -44.10
CA VAL A 85 -53.96 -9.08 -43.55
C VAL A 85 -53.56 -8.00 -42.55
N ALA A 86 -54.03 -8.14 -41.30
CA ALA A 86 -53.68 -7.22 -40.22
C ALA A 86 -52.15 -7.18 -39.99
N SER A 87 -51.50 -6.07 -40.34
CA SER A 87 -50.11 -5.83 -39.96
C SER A 87 -50.03 -5.65 -38.45
N ARG A 88 -49.18 -6.44 -37.81
CA ARG A 88 -49.26 -6.75 -36.37
C ARG A 88 -48.61 -5.65 -35.52
N ASP A 89 -49.23 -4.48 -35.41
CA ASP A 89 -48.68 -3.33 -34.66
C ASP A 89 -48.62 -3.54 -33.12
N ALA A 90 -49.43 -4.46 -32.59
CA ALA A 90 -49.41 -4.81 -31.17
C ALA A 90 -48.10 -5.50 -30.74
N ALA A 91 -47.48 -6.28 -31.63
CA ALA A 91 -46.22 -6.97 -31.35
C ALA A 91 -45.07 -5.97 -31.20
N TYR A 92 -45.09 -4.87 -31.97
CA TYR A 92 -44.06 -3.83 -31.92
C TYR A 92 -44.06 -3.05 -30.59
N LYS A 93 -45.23 -2.72 -30.04
CA LYS A 93 -45.34 -2.06 -28.72
C LYS A 93 -44.85 -2.94 -27.56
N SER A 94 -45.18 -4.24 -27.60
CA SER A 94 -44.69 -5.19 -26.59
C SER A 94 -43.16 -5.38 -26.66
N ALA A 95 -42.60 -5.41 -27.88
CA ALA A 95 -41.16 -5.50 -28.09
C ALA A 95 -40.41 -4.24 -27.66
N GLN A 96 -41.02 -3.05 -27.80
CA GLN A 96 -40.44 -1.81 -27.28
C GLN A 96 -40.35 -1.81 -25.74
N LYS A 97 -41.39 -2.28 -25.06
CA LYS A 97 -41.41 -2.36 -23.59
C LYS A 97 -40.36 -3.35 -23.05
N VAL A 98 -40.15 -4.47 -23.74
CA VAL A 98 -39.08 -5.42 -23.39
C VAL A 98 -37.69 -4.79 -23.58
N ARG A 99 -37.49 -3.99 -24.64
CA ARG A 99 -36.21 -3.28 -24.87
C ARG A 99 -35.93 -2.24 -23.78
N GLU A 100 -36.96 -1.51 -23.35
CA GLU A 100 -36.86 -0.50 -22.29
C GLU A 100 -36.46 -1.13 -20.95
N LEU A 101 -37.11 -2.23 -20.55
CA LEU A 101 -36.75 -2.99 -19.34
C LEU A 101 -35.33 -3.57 -19.41
N VAL A 102 -34.90 -4.03 -20.58
CA VAL A 102 -33.52 -4.51 -20.79
C VAL A 102 -32.52 -3.35 -20.66
N LEU A 103 -32.85 -2.16 -21.15
CA LEU A 103 -32.01 -0.97 -20.98
C LEU A 103 -31.93 -0.52 -19.52
N GLU A 104 -33.03 -0.56 -18.77
CA GLU A 104 -33.04 -0.24 -17.33
C GLU A 104 -32.21 -1.23 -16.51
N SER A 105 -32.35 -2.53 -16.77
CA SER A 105 -31.55 -3.57 -16.09
C SER A 105 -30.05 -3.53 -16.48
N SER A 106 -29.73 -2.96 -17.64
CA SER A 106 -28.38 -2.86 -18.19
C SER A 106 -27.74 -1.49 -17.95
N ALA A 107 -28.50 -0.49 -17.49
CA ALA A 107 -28.06 0.90 -17.36
C ALA A 107 -26.78 1.03 -16.53
N ASP A 108 -26.70 0.34 -15.40
CA ASP A 108 -25.51 0.35 -14.53
C ASP A 108 -24.26 -0.24 -15.22
N SER A 109 -24.47 -1.23 -16.08
CA SER A 109 -23.38 -1.85 -16.85
C SER A 109 -22.89 -0.94 -17.98
N LEU A 110 -23.81 -0.19 -18.61
CA LEU A 110 -23.52 0.79 -19.65
C LEU A 110 -22.81 2.02 -19.07
N LEU A 111 -23.21 2.46 -17.88
CA LEU A 111 -22.63 3.64 -17.20
C LEU A 111 -21.29 3.35 -16.52
N LYS A 112 -20.86 2.08 -16.43
CA LYS A 112 -19.61 1.66 -15.78
C LYS A 112 -18.34 2.30 -16.40
N GLY A 113 -18.40 2.72 -17.67
CA GLY A 113 -17.32 3.45 -18.34
C GLY A 113 -17.44 4.98 -18.31
N SER A 114 -18.52 5.52 -17.73
CA SER A 114 -18.78 6.95 -17.68
C SER A 114 -18.19 7.61 -16.43
N VAL A 115 -17.99 8.93 -16.48
CA VAL A 115 -17.55 9.73 -15.32
C VAL A 115 -18.68 9.88 -14.28
N LEU A 116 -19.93 9.73 -14.72
CA LEU A 116 -21.16 9.85 -13.92
C LEU A 116 -21.43 8.54 -13.16
N THR A 117 -20.62 8.33 -12.13
CA THR A 117 -20.85 7.24 -11.16
C THR A 117 -21.91 7.64 -10.14
N PRO A 118 -22.78 6.74 -9.66
CA PRO A 118 -23.72 7.06 -8.60
C PRO A 118 -22.95 7.54 -7.35
N GLY A 119 -23.23 8.75 -6.89
CA GLY A 119 -22.46 9.44 -5.85
C GLY A 119 -21.42 10.45 -6.36
N PHE A 120 -21.30 10.67 -7.67
CA PHE A 120 -20.51 11.77 -8.26
C PHE A 120 -21.04 13.15 -7.83
N GLU A 121 -22.36 13.29 -7.69
CA GLU A 121 -23.04 14.52 -7.24
C GLU A 121 -22.66 14.94 -5.82
N LYS A 122 -22.22 13.99 -4.99
CA LYS A 122 -21.81 14.25 -3.59
C LYS A 122 -20.37 14.75 -3.48
N LYS A 123 -19.62 14.83 -4.58
CA LYS A 123 -18.22 15.28 -4.56
C LYS A 123 -18.19 16.80 -4.68
N ASP A 124 -17.53 17.47 -3.73
CA ASP A 124 -17.39 18.94 -3.73
C ASP A 124 -16.63 19.48 -4.96
N CYS A 125 -15.80 18.65 -5.60
CA CYS A 125 -15.07 19.01 -6.82
C CYS A 125 -14.85 17.78 -7.70
N VAL A 126 -14.92 17.98 -9.01
CA VAL A 126 -14.61 16.96 -10.01
C VAL A 126 -13.11 16.67 -10.00
N PRO A 127 -12.68 15.40 -9.89
CA PRO A 127 -11.27 15.06 -9.98
C PRO A 127 -10.66 15.56 -11.30
N PRO A 128 -9.42 16.08 -11.28
CA PRO A 128 -8.77 16.55 -12.50
C PRO A 128 -8.56 15.40 -13.48
N TYR A 129 -8.72 15.67 -14.77
CA TYR A 129 -8.60 14.69 -15.86
C TYR A 129 -7.23 13.99 -15.88
N SER A 130 -6.16 14.70 -15.52
CA SER A 130 -4.81 14.14 -15.36
C SER A 130 -4.18 14.63 -14.06
N GLU A 131 -3.38 13.78 -13.41
CA GLU A 131 -2.65 14.19 -12.21
C GLU A 131 -1.41 15.00 -12.59
N SER A 132 -1.10 16.05 -11.82
CA SER A 132 0.15 16.77 -12.01
C SER A 132 1.35 15.86 -11.73
N LEU A 133 2.45 16.05 -12.48
CA LEU A 133 3.69 15.30 -12.28
C LEU A 133 4.20 15.38 -10.83
N ARG A 134 3.97 16.52 -10.17
CA ARG A 134 4.31 16.74 -8.76
C ARG A 134 3.52 15.81 -7.84
N ARG A 135 2.20 15.66 -8.07
CA ARG A 135 1.33 14.79 -7.28
C ARG A 135 1.71 13.32 -7.45
N ILE A 136 1.99 12.90 -8.68
CA ILE A 136 2.48 11.55 -8.98
C ILE A 136 3.82 11.28 -8.28
N LYS A 137 4.76 12.24 -8.32
CA LYS A 137 6.06 12.13 -7.63
C LYS A 137 5.89 12.05 -6.11
N LEU A 138 4.97 12.82 -5.52
CA LEU A 138 4.67 12.78 -4.09
C LEU A 138 4.11 11.41 -3.68
N ARG A 139 3.09 10.93 -4.40
CA ARG A 139 2.50 9.61 -4.17
C ARG A 139 3.53 8.49 -4.24
N ARG A 140 4.41 8.50 -5.25
CA ARG A 140 5.53 7.54 -5.35
C ARG A 140 6.55 7.66 -4.22
N LYS A 141 6.71 8.83 -3.60
CA LYS A 141 7.56 9.00 -2.42
C LYS A 141 6.88 8.42 -1.18
N GLU A 142 5.58 8.61 -1.02
CA GLU A 142 4.79 8.02 0.06
C GLU A 142 4.73 6.50 -0.04
N GLU A 143 4.48 5.96 -1.24
CA GLU A 143 4.50 4.51 -1.47
C GLU A 143 5.88 3.91 -1.16
N ARG A 144 6.96 4.61 -1.52
CA ARG A 144 8.33 4.20 -1.14
C ARG A 144 8.64 4.40 0.34
N SER A 145 8.01 5.34 1.04
CA SER A 145 8.31 5.59 2.45
C SER A 145 7.61 4.59 3.39
N LYS A 146 6.56 3.91 2.89
CA LYS A 146 5.86 2.81 3.56
C LYS A 146 6.69 1.54 3.65
N THR A 147 7.70 1.39 2.79
CA THR A 147 8.41 0.13 2.62
C THR A 147 9.91 0.38 2.48
N LYS A 148 10.76 -0.48 3.06
CA LYS A 148 12.22 -0.32 2.96
C LYS A 148 12.78 -0.48 1.53
N GLY A 149 11.97 -1.01 0.61
CA GLY A 149 12.27 -1.15 -0.81
C GLY A 149 12.51 -2.59 -1.27
N PRO A 150 12.81 -2.81 -2.57
CA PRO A 150 12.98 -4.15 -3.14
C PRO A 150 14.25 -4.87 -2.64
N GLY A 151 15.31 -4.13 -2.30
CA GLY A 151 16.55 -4.71 -1.73
C GLY A 151 16.36 -5.33 -0.35
N TRP A 152 15.19 -5.13 0.28
CA TRP A 152 14.82 -5.75 1.55
C TRP A 152 13.40 -6.32 1.49
N PHE A 153 13.12 -7.08 0.41
CA PHE A 153 11.88 -7.84 0.16
C PHE A 153 10.57 -7.09 0.45
N GLY A 154 10.57 -5.77 0.33
CA GLY A 154 9.38 -4.99 0.62
C GLY A 154 8.98 -4.97 2.11
N LEU A 155 9.93 -4.96 3.04
CA LEU A 155 9.60 -4.85 4.48
C LEU A 155 8.80 -3.57 4.80
N PRO A 156 7.60 -3.70 5.37
CA PRO A 156 6.74 -2.55 5.67
C PRO A 156 7.26 -1.75 6.87
N ALA A 157 6.77 -0.52 7.01
CA ALA A 157 6.81 0.28 8.23
C ALA A 157 5.46 0.14 8.96
N PRO A 158 5.38 -0.68 10.03
CA PRO A 158 4.18 -0.77 10.84
C PRO A 158 3.87 0.55 11.53
N GLU A 159 2.60 0.74 11.88
CA GLU A 159 2.19 1.84 12.74
C GLU A 159 2.74 1.63 14.16
N MET A 160 3.28 2.69 14.75
CA MET A 160 3.87 2.64 16.09
C MET A 160 2.76 2.64 17.14
N THR A 161 2.21 1.46 17.44
CA THR A 161 1.36 1.26 18.61
C THR A 161 2.19 1.30 19.89
N ASP A 162 1.56 1.60 21.02
CA ASP A 162 2.25 1.65 22.30
C ASP A 162 2.88 0.29 22.64
N GLU A 163 2.18 -0.82 22.43
CA GLU A 163 2.70 -2.18 22.66
C GLU A 163 4.00 -2.45 21.90
N LEU A 164 4.02 -2.14 20.60
CA LEU A 164 5.20 -2.31 19.75
C LEU A 164 6.36 -1.42 20.22
N LYS A 165 6.05 -0.21 20.66
CA LYS A 165 7.06 0.70 21.22
C LYS A 165 7.69 0.11 22.49
N HIS A 166 6.90 -0.43 23.41
CA HIS A 166 7.41 -1.08 24.62
C HIS A 166 8.30 -2.28 24.28
N ASP A 167 7.88 -3.13 23.35
CA ASP A 167 8.68 -4.28 22.89
C ASP A 167 10.03 -3.85 22.29
N LEU A 168 10.04 -2.79 21.47
CA LEU A 168 11.28 -2.25 20.90
C LEU A 168 12.19 -1.60 21.97
N GLU A 169 11.61 -0.95 22.97
CA GLU A 169 12.35 -0.42 24.12
C GLU A 169 12.98 -1.52 24.97
N VAL A 170 12.27 -2.63 25.18
CA VAL A 170 12.80 -3.83 25.86
C VAL A 170 13.98 -4.41 25.08
N LEU A 171 13.85 -4.57 23.75
CA LEU A 171 14.94 -5.02 22.89
C LEU A 171 16.16 -4.09 22.97
N ARG A 172 15.93 -2.77 23.05
CA ARG A 172 17.01 -1.80 23.25
C ARG A 172 17.71 -2.01 24.60
N MET A 173 16.94 -2.25 25.65
CA MET A 173 17.45 -2.45 27.01
C MET A 173 17.85 -3.89 27.34
N ARG A 174 17.95 -4.78 26.32
CA ARG A 174 18.26 -6.22 26.51
C ARG A 174 19.48 -6.53 27.37
N HIS A 175 20.46 -5.63 27.40
CA HIS A 175 21.68 -5.76 28.21
C HIS A 175 21.45 -5.64 29.73
N VAL A 176 20.30 -5.11 30.17
CA VAL A 176 19.93 -4.96 31.59
C VAL A 176 18.99 -6.06 32.05
N LEU A 177 18.29 -6.74 31.12
CA LEU A 177 17.23 -7.67 31.43
C LEU A 177 17.73 -8.89 32.22
N ASP A 178 18.83 -9.50 31.76
CA ASP A 178 19.45 -10.66 32.40
C ASP A 178 20.88 -10.31 32.85
N PRO A 179 21.21 -10.39 34.16
CA PRO A 179 22.54 -10.09 34.66
C PRO A 179 23.62 -11.07 34.16
N LYS A 180 23.25 -12.25 33.65
CA LYS A 180 24.18 -13.27 33.18
C LYS A 180 24.47 -13.19 31.68
N ARG A 181 23.64 -12.47 30.92
CA ARG A 181 23.76 -12.38 29.47
C ARG A 181 24.23 -11.00 29.06
N PHE A 182 25.44 -10.95 28.49
CA PHE A 182 26.00 -9.73 27.95
C PHE A 182 25.84 -9.71 26.43
N TYR A 183 25.11 -8.71 25.95
CA TYR A 183 24.93 -8.46 24.51
C TYR A 183 25.88 -7.38 24.02
N LYS A 184 26.13 -7.39 22.70
CA LYS A 184 26.78 -6.26 22.03
C LYS A 184 25.93 -4.99 22.21
N LYS A 185 26.60 -3.85 22.38
CA LYS A 185 25.96 -2.54 22.51
C LYS A 185 25.17 -2.21 21.23
N ASN A 186 24.07 -1.47 21.39
CA ASN A 186 23.26 -1.03 20.27
C ASN A 186 23.83 0.28 19.70
N ASP A 187 24.02 0.34 18.39
CA ASP A 187 24.60 1.50 17.70
C ASP A 187 23.54 2.59 17.44
N LEU A 188 22.28 2.18 17.29
CA LEU A 188 21.15 3.07 17.03
C LEU A 188 20.58 3.63 18.34
N LYS A 189 20.47 4.97 18.40
CA LYS A 189 19.79 5.66 19.51
C LYS A 189 18.27 5.71 19.34
N ASP A 190 17.79 5.62 18.11
CA ASP A 190 16.38 5.73 17.78
C ASP A 190 15.77 4.35 17.48
N LEU A 191 14.46 4.23 17.63
CA LEU A 191 13.74 3.01 17.31
C LEU A 191 13.76 2.77 15.79
N PRO A 192 13.89 1.52 15.33
CA PRO A 192 13.89 1.21 13.91
C PRO A 192 12.55 1.57 13.27
N LYS A 193 12.58 2.24 12.10
CA LYS A 193 11.38 2.63 11.35
C LYS A 193 10.70 1.45 10.64
N TYR A 194 11.49 0.55 10.05
CA TYR A 194 10.99 -0.62 9.31
C TYR A 194 11.31 -1.86 10.11
N PHE A 195 10.27 -2.59 10.53
CA PHE A 195 10.39 -3.83 11.28
C PHE A 195 9.15 -4.70 11.06
N GLN A 196 9.25 -5.97 11.40
CA GLN A 196 8.13 -6.89 11.42
C GLN A 196 8.23 -7.73 12.68
N VAL A 197 7.11 -7.92 13.35
CA VAL A 197 7.00 -8.84 14.48
C VAL A 197 6.58 -10.20 13.93
N GLY A 198 7.28 -11.24 14.33
CA GLY A 198 7.00 -12.62 13.95
C GLY A 198 7.16 -13.55 15.14
N THR A 199 6.46 -14.68 15.08
CA THR A 199 6.51 -15.71 16.12
C THR A 199 7.41 -16.86 15.67
N VAL A 200 8.22 -17.40 16.57
CA VAL A 200 9.04 -18.57 16.28
C VAL A 200 8.13 -19.81 16.20
N MET A 201 8.23 -20.54 15.09
CA MET A 201 7.52 -21.81 14.90
C MET A 201 8.32 -22.95 15.52
N ASP A 202 7.66 -23.82 16.28
CA ASP A 202 8.33 -24.96 16.91
C ASP A 202 8.85 -25.94 15.86
N SER A 203 10.09 -26.40 16.06
CA SER A 203 10.62 -27.51 15.28
C SER A 203 9.94 -28.82 15.69
N PRO A 204 9.64 -29.73 14.75
CA PRO A 204 9.17 -31.07 15.09
C PRO A 204 10.27 -31.96 15.71
N ALA A 205 11.54 -31.58 15.58
CA ALA A 205 12.67 -32.39 16.02
C ALA A 205 12.92 -32.33 17.55
N ASP A 206 12.57 -31.23 18.21
CA ASP A 206 12.78 -31.07 19.65
C ASP A 206 11.46 -30.64 20.34
N PHE A 207 10.86 -31.60 21.06
CA PHE A 207 9.59 -31.41 21.74
C PHE A 207 9.75 -30.94 23.20
N TYR A 208 10.83 -31.34 23.87
CA TYR A 208 10.92 -31.22 25.33
C TYR A 208 11.66 -29.97 25.80
N HIS A 209 12.59 -29.42 25.00
CA HIS A 209 13.43 -28.31 25.44
C HIS A 209 13.10 -27.00 24.73
N ALA A 210 12.97 -27.02 23.41
CA ALA A 210 12.73 -25.79 22.64
C ALA A 210 11.26 -25.31 22.68
N ARG A 211 10.30 -26.22 22.89
CA ARG A 211 8.87 -25.92 22.73
C ARG A 211 8.27 -25.24 23.96
N VAL A 212 7.66 -24.07 23.74
CA VAL A 212 6.93 -23.35 24.80
C VAL A 212 5.47 -23.85 24.87
N PRO A 213 4.94 -24.26 26.04
CA PRO A 213 3.56 -24.70 26.16
C PRO A 213 2.58 -23.55 25.90
N LYS A 214 1.37 -23.87 25.43
CA LYS A 214 0.36 -22.87 25.02
C LYS A 214 0.01 -21.84 26.10
N LYS A 215 0.11 -22.20 27.39
CA LYS A 215 -0.20 -21.31 28.52
C LYS A 215 0.82 -20.18 28.67
N ASP A 216 2.07 -20.45 28.33
CA ASP A 216 3.19 -19.54 28.50
C ASP A 216 3.41 -18.68 27.26
N ARG A 217 2.86 -19.06 26.11
CA ARG A 217 2.84 -18.23 24.90
C ARG A 217 1.97 -17.00 25.11
N LYS A 218 2.55 -15.82 24.91
CA LYS A 218 1.85 -14.53 24.99
C LYS A 218 1.86 -13.83 23.63
N GLN A 219 1.13 -12.72 23.54
CA GLN A 219 1.04 -11.95 22.29
C GLN A 219 2.24 -11.02 22.11
N THR A 220 2.75 -10.44 23.21
CA THR A 220 3.86 -9.47 23.20
C THR A 220 5.04 -9.96 24.03
N MET A 221 6.24 -9.49 23.70
CA MET A 221 7.46 -9.87 24.42
C MET A 221 7.45 -9.35 25.86
N VAL A 222 6.95 -8.12 26.05
CA VAL A 222 6.79 -7.53 27.39
C VAL A 222 5.86 -8.38 28.25
N GLU A 223 4.77 -8.91 27.71
CA GLU A 223 3.83 -9.76 28.44
C GLU A 223 4.48 -11.08 28.89
N GLU A 224 5.33 -11.69 28.06
CA GLU A 224 6.11 -12.88 28.44
C GLU A 224 7.03 -12.59 29.64
N LEU A 225 7.73 -11.45 29.62
CA LEU A 225 8.60 -11.04 30.72
C LEU A 225 7.81 -10.76 32.01
N LEU A 226 6.61 -10.18 31.91
CA LEU A 226 5.76 -9.93 33.07
C LEU A 226 5.17 -11.22 33.64
N ALA A 227 4.94 -12.24 32.82
CA ALA A 227 4.49 -13.54 33.27
C ALA A 227 5.55 -14.25 34.13
N ASP A 228 6.84 -14.11 33.77
CA ASP A 228 7.95 -14.71 34.52
C ASP A 228 8.04 -14.17 35.97
N ALA A 229 7.97 -15.10 36.92
CA ALA A 229 8.05 -14.79 38.34
C ALA A 229 9.48 -14.42 38.78
N GLU A 230 10.51 -15.02 38.17
CA GLU A 230 11.90 -14.76 38.53
C GLU A 230 12.31 -13.36 38.10
N PHE A 231 12.00 -13.00 36.85
CA PHE A 231 12.21 -11.66 36.32
C PHE A 231 11.56 -10.58 37.19
N ARG A 232 10.29 -10.76 37.59
CA ARG A 232 9.59 -9.82 38.49
C ARG A 232 10.28 -9.67 39.84
N ARG A 233 10.70 -10.78 40.46
CA ARG A 233 11.39 -10.77 41.76
C ARG A 233 12.72 -10.02 41.67
N PHE A 234 13.51 -10.32 40.65
CA PHE A 234 14.80 -9.68 40.41
C PHE A 234 14.65 -8.17 40.18
N ASN A 235 13.75 -7.78 39.27
CA ASN A 235 13.53 -6.36 38.95
C ASN A 235 12.97 -5.59 40.12
N LYS A 236 12.03 -6.16 40.89
CA LYS A 236 11.52 -5.52 42.11
C LYS A 236 12.63 -5.28 43.12
N LYS A 237 13.50 -6.28 43.34
CA LYS A 237 14.66 -6.17 44.23
C LYS A 237 15.60 -5.06 43.75
N LYS A 238 16.01 -5.08 42.48
CA LYS A 238 16.95 -4.09 41.93
C LYS A 238 16.37 -2.69 41.85
N TYR A 239 15.09 -2.56 41.55
CA TYR A 239 14.39 -1.28 41.60
C TYR A 239 14.38 -0.71 43.03
N SER A 240 14.04 -1.53 44.04
CA SER A 240 14.07 -1.09 45.44
C SER A 240 15.46 -0.65 45.90
N GLU A 241 16.51 -1.38 45.47
CA GLU A 241 17.91 -1.03 45.73
C GLU A 241 18.30 0.30 45.07
N ALA A 242 17.89 0.51 43.81
CA ALA A 242 18.12 1.75 43.07
C ALA A 242 17.39 2.94 43.71
N MET A 243 16.13 2.77 44.10
CA MET A 243 15.34 3.80 44.79
C MET A 243 15.95 4.14 46.15
N ALA A 244 16.35 3.14 46.94
CA ALA A 244 17.05 3.35 48.20
C ALA A 244 18.39 4.08 48.00
N ARG A 245 19.17 3.71 46.96
CA ARG A 245 20.41 4.39 46.60
C ARG A 245 20.18 5.85 46.19
N GLN A 246 19.13 6.11 45.41
CA GLN A 246 18.75 7.46 45.01
C GLN A 246 18.32 8.31 46.21
N GLN A 247 17.57 7.73 47.16
CA GLN A 247 17.18 8.39 48.41
C GLN A 247 18.35 8.61 49.37
N ARG A 248 19.36 7.71 49.38
CA ARG A 248 20.61 7.86 50.14
C ARG A 248 21.52 8.96 49.60
N GLY A 249 21.31 9.42 48.36
CA GLY A 249 21.92 10.66 47.90
C GLY A 249 21.53 11.79 48.86
N VAL A 250 22.50 12.57 49.35
CA VAL A 250 22.23 13.57 50.39
C VAL A 250 21.08 14.46 49.94
N SER A 251 19.95 14.37 50.64
CA SER A 251 18.77 15.20 50.35
C SER A 251 19.22 16.65 50.16
N LYS A 252 18.73 17.35 49.13
CA LYS A 252 19.07 18.77 48.91
C LYS A 252 18.90 19.60 50.19
N LYS A 253 17.99 19.20 51.09
CA LYS A 253 17.79 19.78 52.42
C LYS A 253 18.96 19.49 53.37
N ALA A 254 19.41 18.24 53.46
CA ALA A 254 20.58 17.83 54.25
C ALA A 254 21.89 18.48 53.74
N LEU A 255 22.07 18.60 52.43
CA LEU A 255 23.20 19.33 51.81
C LEU A 255 23.16 20.82 52.16
N LYS A 256 21.99 21.47 52.07
CA LYS A 256 21.81 22.88 52.46
C LYS A 256 22.06 23.08 53.96
N HIS A 257 21.60 22.16 54.80
CA HIS A 257 21.81 22.20 56.25
C HIS A 257 23.29 22.08 56.62
N MET A 258 24.00 21.09 56.05
CA MET A 258 25.46 20.97 56.21
C MET A 258 26.22 22.22 55.74
N LYS A 259 25.82 22.82 54.61
CA LYS A 259 26.43 24.08 54.13
C LYS A 259 26.21 25.24 55.10
N ARG A 260 25.01 25.37 55.69
CA ARG A 260 24.71 26.39 56.72
C ARG A 260 25.54 26.17 57.99
N LEU A 261 25.65 24.94 58.47
CA LEU A 261 26.47 24.61 59.64
C LEU A 261 27.96 24.88 59.42
N LYS A 262 28.49 24.60 58.22
CA LYS A 262 29.87 24.94 57.86
C LYS A 262 30.11 26.45 57.81
N LYS A 263 29.14 27.24 57.34
CA LYS A 263 29.23 28.71 57.34
C LYS A 263 29.20 29.34 58.74
N ARG A 264 28.54 28.71 59.72
CA ARG A 264 28.46 29.19 61.11
C ARG A 264 29.71 28.90 61.95
N LYS A 265 30.59 28.02 61.47
CA LYS A 265 31.85 27.64 62.14
C LYS A 265 33.07 28.46 61.69
N LYS A 266 32.86 29.42 60.80
CA LYS A 266 33.87 30.38 60.33
C LYS A 266 33.45 31.77 60.77
#